data_AF-G8SDW5-F1
#
_entry.id   AF-G8SDW5-F1
#
_cell.length_a   1.000
_cell.length_b   1.000
_cell.length_c   1.000
_cell.angle_alpha   90.00
_cell.angle_beta   90.00
_cell.angle_gamma   90.00
#
_symmetry.space_group_name_H-M   'P 1'
#
loop_
_entity.id
_entity.type
_entity.pdbx_description
1 polymer ?
#
loop_
_entity_poly.entity_id
_entity_poly.type
_entity_poly.pdbx_seq_one_letter_code
_entity_poly.pdbx_strand_id
1 'polypeptide(L)'
;MLTDVDLPAPGLLWTRWAALSAVTTGTDRGTLWSVDPSGARHDDPATGWARFALLDGRRAVLYGAHHDHHAAVSADPAADPLTGAPDWLPWSELTSLAESDQLGFVLWHDQGRWSRVRYRRPYEDGLADVLWPLLTEADAVAALHARHPRAVGRTTAAALLHAAIRGEVDAGHLTALLGEEADIPAALAIAGRAGLTPGTTPPRIPPGRRPAMRRVRHLSHGEHDRLVWAAMHDAAELRRPAPPDTEELGELVRWLRERAPAGDGRCSLLAYADATSFSSQPGDHPPASRPAEERYAAFRRLTELVRALRRAESDPRYGRWLFVRVETTAAGHEIERCYDSWPAWWHDDGVSGPWRTDLQEETDARHDRWRPSWTPLLDPEIAYRPTS
;
A
#
# COMPACT_ATOMS: atom_id res chain seq x y z
N MET A 1 -5.28 -2.18 -10.01
CA MET A 1 -4.68 -3.35 -9.33
C MET A 1 -5.56 -3.75 -8.16
N LEU A 2 -6.63 -4.49 -8.42
CA LEU A 2 -7.49 -5.04 -7.38
C LEU A 2 -7.30 -6.56 -7.32
N THR A 3 -7.59 -7.14 -6.17
CA THR A 3 -7.68 -8.60 -6.03
C THR A 3 -9.03 -8.96 -5.40
N ASP A 4 -9.56 -10.09 -5.81
CA ASP A 4 -10.72 -10.68 -5.17
C ASP A 4 -10.30 -11.33 -3.86
N VAL A 5 -11.22 -11.34 -2.90
CA VAL A 5 -11.04 -11.95 -1.59
C VAL A 5 -12.15 -12.97 -1.38
N ASP A 6 -11.79 -14.16 -0.94
CA ASP A 6 -12.76 -15.18 -0.57
C ASP A 6 -13.33 -14.86 0.82
N LEU A 7 -14.53 -14.30 0.85
CA LEU A 7 -15.28 -14.01 2.06
C LEU A 7 -16.75 -14.44 1.88
N PRO A 8 -17.44 -14.79 2.98
CA PRO A 8 -18.87 -15.05 2.94
C PRO A 8 -19.64 -13.88 2.30
N ALA A 9 -20.77 -14.18 1.65
CA ALA A 9 -21.67 -13.15 1.16
C ALA A 9 -22.04 -12.15 2.28
N PRO A 10 -22.16 -10.84 2.00
CA PRO A 10 -22.33 -9.83 3.04
C PRO A 10 -23.47 -10.09 4.02
N GLY A 11 -24.59 -10.66 3.55
CA GLY A 11 -25.72 -11.02 4.42
C GLY A 11 -25.36 -12.11 5.43
N LEU A 12 -24.61 -13.14 5.00
CA LEU A 12 -24.19 -14.21 5.90
C LEU A 12 -23.14 -13.73 6.90
N LEU A 13 -22.19 -12.91 6.45
CA LEU A 13 -21.21 -12.27 7.32
C LEU A 13 -21.89 -11.39 8.37
N TRP A 14 -22.90 -10.61 7.97
CA TRP A 14 -23.72 -9.78 8.86
C TRP A 14 -24.43 -10.61 9.91
N THR A 15 -25.12 -11.68 9.50
CA THR A 15 -25.85 -12.55 10.41
C THR A 15 -24.95 -13.14 11.50
N ARG A 16 -23.75 -13.62 11.13
CA ARG A 16 -22.78 -14.18 12.08
C ARG A 16 -22.32 -13.10 13.09
N TRP A 17 -22.01 -11.90 12.60
CA TRP A 17 -21.59 -10.77 13.44
C TRP A 17 -22.69 -10.35 14.41
N ALA A 18 -23.91 -10.21 13.90
CA ALA A 18 -25.09 -9.81 14.66
C ALA A 18 -25.44 -10.83 15.74
N ALA A 19 -25.35 -12.14 15.44
CA ALA A 19 -25.59 -13.19 16.42
C ALA A 19 -24.58 -13.14 17.56
N LEU A 20 -23.28 -12.96 17.25
CA LEU A 20 -22.24 -12.78 18.27
C LEU A 20 -22.47 -11.52 19.10
N SER A 21 -22.88 -10.42 18.47
CA SER A 21 -23.17 -9.15 19.17
C SER A 21 -24.36 -9.27 20.13
N ALA A 22 -25.41 -9.99 19.74
CA ALA A 22 -26.56 -10.25 20.61
C ALA A 22 -26.15 -11.11 21.82
N VAL A 23 -25.42 -12.21 21.58
CA VAL A 23 -24.94 -13.12 22.64
C VAL A 23 -24.01 -12.41 23.61
N THR A 24 -23.00 -11.69 23.11
CA THR A 24 -22.06 -10.92 23.94
C THR A 24 -22.80 -9.86 24.76
N THR A 25 -23.72 -9.11 24.17
CA THR A 25 -24.53 -8.14 24.93
C THR A 25 -25.27 -8.78 26.10
N GLY A 26 -25.81 -9.99 25.94
CA GLY A 26 -26.48 -10.72 27.01
C GLY A 26 -25.57 -11.22 28.13
N THR A 27 -24.25 -11.37 27.89
CA THR A 27 -23.29 -11.94 28.86
C THR A 27 -22.26 -10.96 29.41
N ASP A 28 -21.74 -10.05 28.58
CA ASP A 28 -20.60 -9.17 28.87
C ASP A 28 -20.85 -7.69 28.53
N ARG A 29 -22.11 -7.33 28.26
CA ARG A 29 -22.55 -5.98 27.85
C ARG A 29 -22.01 -5.52 26.48
N GLY A 30 -21.50 -6.41 25.63
CA GLY A 30 -21.26 -6.13 24.21
C GLY A 30 -20.04 -5.24 23.95
N THR A 31 -18.96 -5.44 24.71
CA THR A 31 -17.74 -4.62 24.61
C THR A 31 -16.88 -4.97 23.40
N LEU A 32 -16.81 -6.26 23.04
CA LEU A 32 -15.98 -6.74 21.92
C LEU A 32 -16.71 -6.75 20.59
N TRP A 33 -18.02 -7.03 20.59
CA TRP A 33 -18.85 -7.16 19.39
C TRP A 33 -20.12 -6.35 19.60
N SER A 34 -20.41 -5.43 18.68
CA SER A 34 -21.60 -4.57 18.81
C SER A 34 -22.22 -4.25 17.45
N VAL A 35 -23.51 -3.91 17.50
CA VAL A 35 -24.28 -3.41 16.34
C VAL A 35 -25.00 -2.12 16.73
N ASP A 36 -24.79 -1.10 15.91
CA ASP A 36 -25.40 0.22 16.03
C ASP A 36 -26.00 0.65 14.67
N PRO A 37 -26.66 1.82 14.57
CA PRO A 37 -27.25 2.28 13.30
C PRO A 37 -26.26 2.48 12.15
N SER A 38 -24.96 2.65 12.43
CA SER A 38 -23.88 2.78 11.44
C SER A 38 -23.32 1.43 10.96
N GLY A 39 -23.65 0.33 11.64
CA GLY A 39 -23.23 -1.01 11.27
C GLY A 39 -22.74 -1.83 12.45
N ALA A 40 -21.87 -2.79 12.16
CA ALA A 40 -21.27 -3.69 13.11
C ALA A 40 -19.85 -3.23 13.47
N ARG A 41 -19.47 -3.36 14.74
CA ARG A 41 -18.14 -3.04 15.27
C ARG A 41 -17.57 -4.23 16.02
N HIS A 42 -16.27 -4.40 15.87
CA HIS A 42 -15.43 -5.27 16.65
C HIS A 42 -14.26 -4.45 17.15
N ASP A 43 -13.95 -4.57 18.44
CA ASP A 43 -12.88 -3.82 19.08
C ASP A 43 -12.24 -4.72 20.14
N ASP A 44 -11.13 -5.36 19.78
CA ASP A 44 -10.33 -6.20 20.66
C ASP A 44 -8.96 -5.53 20.89
N PRO A 45 -8.66 -5.10 22.12
CA PRO A 45 -7.37 -4.51 22.46
C PRO A 45 -6.16 -5.40 22.16
N ALA A 46 -6.35 -6.72 22.06
CA ALA A 46 -5.29 -7.70 21.83
C ALA A 46 -5.11 -8.10 20.36
N THR A 47 -6.05 -7.77 19.46
CA THR A 47 -5.97 -8.20 18.05
C THR A 47 -6.17 -7.04 17.09
N GLY A 48 -7.08 -6.12 17.39
CA GLY A 48 -7.36 -4.97 16.57
C GLY A 48 -8.85 -4.68 16.51
N TRP A 49 -9.25 -3.94 15.49
CA TRP A 49 -10.62 -3.48 15.35
C TRP A 49 -11.11 -3.66 13.92
N ALA A 50 -12.42 -3.81 13.77
CA ALA A 50 -13.07 -3.86 12.48
C ALA A 50 -14.46 -3.23 12.51
N ARG A 51 -14.87 -2.70 11.36
CA ARG A 51 -16.18 -2.12 11.07
C ARG A 51 -16.76 -2.77 9.84
N PHE A 52 -18.04 -3.09 9.90
CA PHE A 52 -18.76 -3.70 8.81
C PHE A 52 -20.11 -3.01 8.61
N ALA A 53 -20.38 -2.52 7.40
CA ALA A 53 -21.62 -1.83 7.07
C ALA A 53 -22.23 -2.35 5.78
N LEU A 54 -23.56 -2.45 5.79
CA LEU A 54 -24.37 -2.76 4.62
C LEU A 54 -24.84 -1.46 3.96
N LEU A 55 -24.87 -1.44 2.63
CA LEU A 55 -25.36 -0.32 1.82
C LEU A 55 -26.40 -0.81 0.81
N ASP A 56 -27.20 0.10 0.27
CA ASP A 56 -28.17 -0.21 -0.77
C ASP A 56 -27.53 -0.82 -2.03
N GLY A 57 -28.33 -1.54 -2.81
CA GLY A 57 -27.86 -2.17 -4.05
C GLY A 57 -26.95 -3.40 -3.84
N ARG A 58 -27.11 -4.12 -2.72
CA ARG A 58 -26.28 -5.30 -2.34
C ARG A 58 -24.79 -4.96 -2.16
N ARG A 59 -24.50 -3.72 -1.79
CA ARG A 59 -23.14 -3.26 -1.47
C ARG A 59 -22.84 -3.44 0.00
N ALA A 60 -21.57 -3.61 0.31
CA ALA A 60 -21.09 -3.64 1.68
C ALA A 60 -19.64 -3.17 1.76
N VAL A 61 -19.23 -2.69 2.93
CA VAL A 61 -17.84 -2.30 3.20
C VAL A 61 -17.41 -2.90 4.52
N LEU A 62 -16.20 -3.45 4.54
CA LEU A 62 -15.54 -4.03 5.69
C LEU A 62 -14.14 -3.41 5.78
N TYR A 63 -13.81 -2.79 6.91
CA TYR A 63 -12.53 -2.13 7.10
C TYR A 63 -12.10 -2.22 8.54
N GLY A 64 -10.80 -2.10 8.78
CA GLY A 64 -10.24 -2.33 10.10
C GLY A 64 -8.73 -2.30 10.08
N ALA A 65 -8.15 -2.73 11.21
CA ALA A 65 -6.72 -2.80 11.39
C ALA A 65 -6.37 -3.87 12.42
N HIS A 66 -5.33 -4.67 12.15
CA HIS A 66 -4.76 -5.61 13.10
C HIS A 66 -3.49 -5.01 13.71
N HIS A 67 -3.42 -4.90 15.04
CA HIS A 67 -2.35 -4.18 15.75
C HIS A 67 -0.91 -4.48 15.29
N ASP A 68 -0.58 -5.72 14.93
CA ASP A 68 0.76 -6.13 14.47
C ASP A 68 0.88 -6.28 12.94
N HIS A 69 -0.24 -6.25 12.19
CA HIS A 69 -0.30 -6.63 10.78
C HIS A 69 -1.11 -5.58 9.99
N HIS A 70 -0.44 -4.51 9.54
CA HIS A 70 -1.09 -3.40 8.83
C HIS A 70 -0.51 -3.24 7.43
N ALA A 71 -1.30 -3.43 6.36
CA ALA A 71 -0.79 -3.26 5.00
C ALA A 71 -0.30 -1.82 4.70
N ALA A 72 -0.87 -0.83 5.40
CA ALA A 72 -0.48 0.57 5.30
C ALA A 72 0.90 0.91 5.91
N VAL A 73 1.46 0.03 6.76
CA VAL A 73 2.76 0.25 7.44
C VAL A 73 3.77 -0.85 7.11
N SER A 74 3.30 -2.09 7.03
CA SER A 74 4.13 -3.28 7.01
C SER A 74 4.34 -3.87 5.61
N ALA A 75 3.62 -3.40 4.59
CA ALA A 75 3.91 -3.76 3.20
C ALA A 75 5.12 -2.97 2.66
N ASP A 76 5.86 -3.55 1.72
CA ASP A 76 7.00 -2.90 1.06
C ASP A 76 6.84 -2.91 -0.48
N PRO A 77 6.62 -1.74 -1.13
CA PRO A 77 6.28 -0.46 -0.49
C PRO A 77 4.91 -0.53 0.20
N ALA A 78 4.68 0.36 1.17
CA ALA A 78 3.40 0.46 1.85
C ALA A 78 2.25 0.64 0.85
N ALA A 79 1.17 -0.10 1.05
CA ALA A 79 0.01 -0.03 0.19
C ALA A 79 -1.05 0.87 0.80
N ASP A 80 -1.61 1.78 0.01
CA ASP A 80 -2.79 2.54 0.40
C ASP A 80 -4.05 1.66 0.25
N PRO A 81 -4.75 1.28 1.33
CA PRO A 81 -5.93 0.40 1.28
C PRO A 81 -7.09 0.96 0.45
N LEU A 82 -7.10 2.28 0.20
CA LEU A 82 -8.15 2.97 -0.56
C LEU A 82 -7.83 3.09 -2.06
N THR A 83 -6.70 2.57 -2.52
CA THR A 83 -6.32 2.60 -3.94
C THR A 83 -7.32 1.82 -4.78
N GLY A 84 -7.95 2.50 -5.75
CA GLY A 84 -8.92 1.90 -6.67
C GLY A 84 -10.24 1.50 -6.01
N ALA A 85 -10.51 2.00 -4.80
CA ALA A 85 -11.77 1.76 -4.13
C ALA A 85 -12.94 2.42 -4.90
N PRO A 86 -14.23 2.16 -4.60
CA PRO A 86 -15.36 2.83 -5.25
C PRO A 86 -15.70 4.21 -4.68
N ASP A 87 -16.39 5.07 -5.43
CA ASP A 87 -16.78 6.42 -4.98
C ASP A 87 -17.87 6.43 -3.90
N TRP A 88 -18.63 5.35 -3.80
CA TRP A 88 -19.77 5.21 -2.90
C TRP A 88 -19.39 4.81 -1.47
N LEU A 89 -18.12 4.49 -1.20
CA LEU A 89 -17.65 4.14 0.14
C LEU A 89 -17.84 5.28 1.15
N PRO A 90 -17.84 5.00 2.47
CA PRO A 90 -17.90 6.03 3.51
C PRO A 90 -16.57 6.81 3.61
N TRP A 91 -16.27 7.58 2.57
CA TRP A 91 -14.98 8.25 2.37
C TRP A 91 -14.60 9.23 3.48
N SER A 92 -15.56 9.88 4.13
CA SER A 92 -15.26 10.80 5.24
C SER A 92 -14.57 10.09 6.40
N GLU A 93 -15.05 8.89 6.76
CA GLU A 93 -14.48 8.10 7.84
C GLU A 93 -13.18 7.41 7.39
N LEU A 94 -13.22 6.75 6.22
CA LEU A 94 -12.05 6.06 5.68
C LEU A 94 -10.86 6.99 5.45
N THR A 95 -11.11 8.22 5.02
CA THR A 95 -10.06 9.24 4.84
C THR A 95 -9.44 9.60 6.17
N SER A 96 -10.25 9.91 7.19
CA SER A 96 -9.74 10.26 8.52
C SER A 96 -8.88 9.13 9.12
N LEU A 97 -9.31 7.88 8.97
CA LEU A 97 -8.57 6.72 9.47
C LEU A 97 -7.25 6.53 8.73
N ALA A 98 -7.28 6.61 7.41
CA ALA A 98 -6.08 6.50 6.57
C ALA A 98 -5.07 7.62 6.85
N GLU A 99 -5.54 8.86 7.05
CA GLU A 99 -4.67 10.00 7.38
C GLU A 99 -3.98 9.86 8.74
N SER A 100 -4.58 9.12 9.66
CA SER A 100 -4.03 8.82 10.99
C SER A 100 -3.28 7.49 11.09
N ASP A 101 -3.01 6.81 9.97
CA ASP A 101 -2.40 5.47 9.91
C ASP A 101 -3.15 4.40 10.75
N GLN A 102 -4.45 4.58 10.94
CA GLN A 102 -5.30 3.63 11.68
C GLN A 102 -5.99 2.61 10.79
N LEU A 103 -5.83 2.71 9.46
CA LEU A 103 -6.53 1.87 8.49
C LEU A 103 -5.59 0.78 7.93
N GLY A 104 -5.78 -0.46 8.37
CA GLY A 104 -4.95 -1.61 7.96
C GLY A 104 -5.45 -2.32 6.70
N PHE A 105 -6.77 -2.46 6.55
CA PHE A 105 -7.41 -3.08 5.39
C PHE A 105 -8.76 -2.42 5.05
N VAL A 106 -9.14 -2.49 3.77
CA VAL A 106 -10.47 -2.10 3.27
C VAL A 106 -10.91 -3.08 2.19
N LEU A 107 -12.08 -3.64 2.36
CA LEU A 107 -12.74 -4.53 1.44
C LEU A 107 -14.12 -3.98 1.12
N TRP A 108 -14.51 -4.10 -0.15
CA TRP A 108 -15.84 -3.71 -0.59
C TRP A 108 -16.48 -4.83 -1.38
N HIS A 109 -17.77 -5.02 -1.13
CA HIS A 109 -18.61 -5.91 -1.90
C HIS A 109 -19.42 -5.11 -2.91
N ASP A 110 -19.27 -5.42 -4.19
CA ASP A 110 -20.13 -4.92 -5.26
C ASP A 110 -20.25 -5.99 -6.33
N GLN A 111 -21.40 -6.05 -7.01
CA GLN A 111 -21.64 -7.00 -8.11
C GLN A 111 -21.33 -8.47 -7.75
N GLY A 112 -21.58 -8.88 -6.50
CA GLY A 112 -21.44 -10.28 -6.07
C GLY A 112 -20.01 -10.74 -5.74
N ARG A 113 -19.05 -9.83 -5.62
CA ARG A 113 -17.67 -10.16 -5.23
C ARG A 113 -17.15 -9.21 -4.17
N TRP A 114 -16.28 -9.73 -3.31
CA TRP A 114 -15.45 -8.93 -2.41
C TRP A 114 -14.15 -8.58 -3.11
N SER A 115 -13.79 -7.31 -3.15
CA SER A 115 -12.55 -6.81 -3.74
C SER A 115 -11.79 -5.94 -2.75
N ARG A 116 -10.46 -5.93 -2.88
CA ARG A 116 -9.54 -5.03 -2.16
C ARG A 116 -8.36 -4.63 -3.06
N VAL A 117 -7.54 -3.70 -2.57
CA VAL A 117 -6.26 -3.37 -3.23
C VAL A 117 -5.34 -4.59 -3.28
N ARG A 118 -4.62 -4.78 -4.39
CA ARG A 118 -3.60 -5.84 -4.50
C ARG A 118 -2.29 -5.39 -3.84
N TYR A 119 -1.80 -6.17 -2.88
CA TYR A 119 -0.46 -6.01 -2.30
C TYR A 119 0.62 -6.57 -3.24
N ARG A 120 1.81 -5.92 -3.33
CA ARG A 120 2.90 -6.34 -4.24
C ARG A 120 3.52 -7.69 -3.85
N ARG A 121 3.45 -8.08 -2.57
CA ARG A 121 3.85 -9.39 -2.04
C ARG A 121 2.65 -10.03 -1.32
N PRO A 122 2.60 -11.36 -1.16
CA PRO A 122 1.60 -12.01 -0.31
C PRO A 122 1.83 -11.55 1.13
N TYR A 123 1.14 -10.47 1.49
CA TYR A 123 1.16 -9.88 2.82
C TYR A 123 -0.18 -10.18 3.47
N GLU A 124 -0.13 -10.66 4.72
CA GLU A 124 -1.31 -10.88 5.55
C GLU A 124 -1.61 -9.58 6.29
N ASP A 125 -2.73 -8.94 5.98
CA ASP A 125 -3.18 -7.70 6.59
C ASP A 125 -3.96 -7.91 7.90
N GLY A 126 -3.80 -9.09 8.52
CA GLY A 126 -4.44 -9.49 9.77
C GLY A 126 -5.97 -9.60 9.72
N LEU A 127 -6.59 -9.46 8.53
CA LEU A 127 -8.04 -9.58 8.35
C LEU A 127 -8.59 -10.89 8.92
N ALA A 128 -7.91 -12.01 8.64
CA ALA A 128 -8.35 -13.33 9.04
C ALA A 128 -8.34 -13.49 10.57
N ASP A 129 -7.35 -12.90 11.25
CA ASP A 129 -7.21 -12.97 12.71
C ASP A 129 -8.31 -12.16 13.40
N VAL A 130 -8.57 -10.94 12.90
CA VAL A 130 -9.61 -10.05 13.44
C VAL A 130 -11.01 -10.63 13.24
N LEU A 131 -11.25 -11.35 12.14
CA LEU A 131 -12.58 -11.82 11.75
C LEU A 131 -12.77 -13.32 11.84
N TRP A 132 -11.81 -14.07 12.38
CA TRP A 132 -11.84 -15.53 12.44
C TRP A 132 -13.19 -16.11 12.88
N PRO A 133 -13.91 -15.55 13.89
CA PRO A 133 -15.19 -16.07 14.34
C PRO A 133 -16.31 -16.02 13.29
N LEU A 134 -16.10 -15.31 12.20
CA LEU A 134 -17.13 -15.01 11.20
C LEU A 134 -16.89 -15.70 9.86
N LEU A 135 -15.68 -16.23 9.63
CA LEU A 135 -15.26 -16.70 8.31
C LEU A 135 -16.00 -17.99 7.93
N THR A 136 -16.14 -18.93 8.86
CA THR A 136 -16.87 -20.18 8.64
C THR A 136 -18.04 -20.36 9.60
N GLU A 137 -18.94 -21.28 9.27
CA GLU A 137 -20.03 -21.65 10.18
C GLU A 137 -19.49 -22.34 11.44
N ALA A 138 -18.48 -23.20 11.28
CA ALA A 138 -17.85 -23.89 12.40
C ALA A 138 -17.23 -22.91 13.40
N ASP A 139 -16.56 -21.87 12.90
CA ASP A 139 -15.93 -20.83 13.71
C ASP A 139 -16.98 -19.97 14.42
N ALA A 140 -18.06 -19.59 13.73
CA ALA A 140 -19.16 -18.85 14.34
C ALA A 140 -19.86 -19.64 15.45
N VAL A 141 -20.13 -20.93 15.21
CA VAL A 141 -20.72 -21.82 16.23
C VAL A 141 -19.76 -22.00 17.41
N ALA A 142 -18.47 -22.18 17.16
CA ALA A 142 -17.46 -22.30 18.20
C ALA A 142 -17.38 -21.02 19.05
N ALA A 143 -17.37 -19.85 18.42
CA ALA A 143 -17.32 -18.56 19.09
C ALA A 143 -18.58 -18.27 19.92
N LEU A 144 -19.77 -18.57 19.39
CA LEU A 144 -21.04 -18.48 20.11
C LEU A 144 -21.05 -19.40 21.33
N HIS A 145 -20.62 -20.65 21.17
CA HIS A 145 -20.55 -21.62 22.26
C HIS A 145 -19.54 -21.20 23.35
N ALA A 146 -18.40 -20.64 22.96
CA ALA A 146 -17.36 -20.20 23.89
C ALA A 146 -17.81 -19.07 24.84
N ARG A 147 -18.88 -18.34 24.52
CA ARG A 147 -19.44 -17.31 25.41
C ARG A 147 -20.16 -17.89 26.63
N HIS A 148 -20.65 -19.13 26.54
CA HIS A 148 -21.32 -19.78 27.67
C HIS A 148 -21.12 -21.31 27.70
N PRO A 149 -19.88 -21.80 27.87
CA PRO A 149 -19.55 -23.23 27.71
C PRO A 149 -20.21 -24.14 28.75
N ARG A 150 -20.69 -23.57 29.87
CA ARG A 150 -21.26 -24.32 30.99
C ARG A 150 -22.78 -24.53 30.90
N ALA A 151 -23.50 -23.81 30.03
CA ALA A 151 -24.96 -23.96 29.94
C ALA A 151 -25.38 -25.02 28.93
N VAL A 152 -24.85 -25.01 27.69
CA VAL A 152 -25.33 -25.91 26.61
C VAL A 152 -24.24 -26.23 25.57
N GLY A 153 -24.37 -27.38 24.89
CA GLY A 153 -23.45 -27.84 23.84
C GLY A 153 -23.56 -27.11 22.50
N ARG A 154 -22.58 -27.35 21.61
CA ARG A 154 -22.45 -26.73 20.27
C ARG A 154 -23.71 -26.78 19.39
N THR A 155 -24.59 -27.77 19.59
CA THR A 155 -25.85 -27.91 18.85
C THR A 155 -26.79 -26.72 19.04
N THR A 156 -26.81 -26.12 20.23
CA THR A 156 -27.68 -24.96 20.50
C THR A 156 -27.12 -23.68 19.91
N ALA A 157 -25.80 -23.53 19.91
CA ALA A 157 -25.14 -22.43 19.19
C ALA A 157 -25.42 -22.50 17.68
N ALA A 158 -25.38 -23.70 17.09
CA ALA A 158 -25.79 -23.92 15.70
C ALA A 158 -27.28 -23.60 15.47
N ALA A 159 -28.17 -24.03 16.36
CA ALA A 159 -29.60 -23.73 16.26
C ALA A 159 -29.89 -22.22 16.29
N LEU A 160 -29.23 -21.46 17.18
CA LEU A 160 -29.32 -19.99 17.20
C LEU A 160 -28.82 -19.38 15.89
N LEU A 161 -27.66 -19.81 15.39
CA LEU A 161 -27.13 -19.30 14.13
C LEU A 161 -28.06 -19.58 12.94
N HIS A 162 -28.65 -20.77 12.87
CA HIS A 162 -29.62 -21.11 11.83
C HIS A 162 -30.92 -20.30 11.95
N ALA A 163 -31.40 -20.03 13.16
CA ALA A 163 -32.52 -19.12 13.38
C ALA A 163 -32.19 -17.69 12.94
N ALA A 164 -30.97 -17.22 13.22
CA ALA A 164 -30.47 -15.91 12.78
C ALA A 164 -30.40 -15.79 11.25
N ILE A 165 -30.01 -16.86 10.55
CA ILE A 165 -30.03 -16.91 9.07
C ILE A 165 -31.44 -16.77 8.51
N ARG A 166 -32.45 -17.30 9.22
CA ARG A 166 -33.86 -17.19 8.82
C ARG A 166 -34.55 -15.90 9.29
N GLY A 167 -33.91 -15.09 10.13
CA GLY A 167 -34.52 -13.91 10.75
C GLY A 167 -35.59 -14.29 11.79
N GLU A 168 -35.40 -15.43 12.47
CA GLU A 168 -36.37 -16.04 13.39
C GLU A 168 -35.85 -16.09 14.84
N VAL A 169 -34.83 -15.30 15.18
CA VAL A 169 -34.32 -15.25 16.56
C VAL A 169 -35.41 -14.72 17.48
N ASP A 170 -35.60 -15.41 18.60
CA ASP A 170 -36.50 -15.02 19.67
C ASP A 170 -35.82 -15.20 21.03
N ALA A 171 -36.55 -14.87 22.11
CA ALA A 171 -36.05 -15.04 23.47
C ALA A 171 -35.72 -16.51 23.80
N GLY A 172 -36.46 -17.48 23.25
CA GLY A 172 -36.26 -18.90 23.52
C GLY A 172 -34.91 -19.40 22.99
N HIS A 173 -34.53 -18.99 21.77
CA HIS A 173 -33.21 -19.32 21.22
C HIS A 173 -32.06 -18.75 22.06
N LEU A 174 -32.21 -17.51 22.55
CA LEU A 174 -31.21 -16.83 23.37
C LEU A 174 -31.11 -17.46 24.76
N THR A 175 -32.24 -17.70 25.44
CA THR A 175 -32.28 -18.38 26.75
C THR A 175 -31.69 -19.78 26.66
N ALA A 176 -31.98 -20.51 25.57
CA ALA A 176 -31.42 -21.83 25.37
C ALA A 176 -29.89 -21.80 25.29
N LEU A 177 -29.27 -20.80 24.68
CA LEU A 177 -27.81 -20.74 24.59
C LEU A 177 -27.16 -20.15 25.86
N LEU A 178 -27.73 -19.07 26.39
CA LEU A 178 -27.12 -18.23 27.41
C LEU A 178 -27.50 -18.64 28.84
N GLY A 179 -28.59 -19.38 29.03
CA GLY A 179 -29.15 -19.69 30.34
C GLY A 179 -29.96 -18.55 30.95
N GLU A 180 -30.51 -18.78 32.15
CA GLU A 180 -31.43 -17.85 32.82
C GLU A 180 -30.75 -16.65 33.48
N GLU A 181 -29.44 -16.72 33.73
CA GLU A 181 -28.68 -15.64 34.38
C GLU A 181 -28.30 -14.50 33.40
N ALA A 182 -28.48 -14.71 32.10
CA ALA A 182 -28.14 -13.74 31.07
C ALA A 182 -29.22 -12.66 30.88
N ASP A 183 -28.81 -11.50 30.37
CA ASP A 183 -29.73 -10.40 30.02
C ASP A 183 -30.36 -10.67 28.64
N ILE A 184 -31.36 -11.56 28.63
CA ILE A 184 -32.10 -11.92 27.41
C ILE A 184 -32.80 -10.72 26.76
N PRO A 185 -33.46 -9.79 27.50
CA PRO A 185 -34.03 -8.59 26.90
C PRO A 185 -33.00 -7.74 26.14
N ALA A 186 -31.80 -7.54 26.69
CA ALA A 186 -30.74 -6.79 26.02
C ALA A 186 -30.23 -7.51 24.76
N ALA A 187 -29.99 -8.83 24.84
CA ALA A 187 -29.60 -9.64 23.70
C ALA A 187 -30.65 -9.60 22.57
N LEU A 188 -31.93 -9.71 22.92
CA LEU A 188 -33.05 -9.66 21.97
C LEU A 188 -33.18 -8.27 21.34
N ALA A 189 -32.94 -7.19 22.09
CA ALA A 189 -32.94 -5.83 21.55
C ALA A 189 -31.86 -5.63 20.49
N ILE A 190 -30.67 -6.19 20.69
CA ILE A 190 -29.60 -6.18 19.67
C ILE A 190 -29.96 -7.06 18.48
N ALA A 191 -30.51 -8.26 18.70
CA ALA A 191 -30.97 -9.13 17.62
C ALA A 191 -32.02 -8.42 16.73
N GLY A 192 -32.98 -7.73 17.34
CA GLY A 192 -34.00 -6.96 16.62
C GLY A 192 -33.43 -5.77 15.87
N ARG A 193 -32.53 -5.00 16.49
CA ARG A 193 -31.81 -3.90 15.82
C ARG A 193 -31.01 -4.40 14.61
N ALA A 194 -30.40 -5.57 14.72
CA ALA A 194 -29.55 -6.13 13.68
C ALA A 194 -30.33 -6.86 12.57
N GLY A 195 -31.66 -6.95 12.66
CA GLY A 195 -32.46 -7.62 11.63
C GLY A 195 -32.55 -9.14 11.77
N LEU A 196 -32.31 -9.70 12.96
CA LEU A 196 -32.32 -11.14 13.20
C LEU A 196 -33.66 -11.68 13.70
N THR A 197 -34.61 -10.81 14.03
CA THR A 197 -35.93 -11.18 14.55
C THR A 197 -37.02 -10.96 13.50
N PRO A 198 -38.19 -11.63 13.62
CA PRO A 198 -39.24 -11.52 12.61
C PRO A 198 -39.68 -10.08 12.34
N GLY A 199 -39.75 -9.72 11.06
CA GLY A 199 -40.20 -8.38 10.62
C GLY A 199 -39.19 -7.26 10.78
N THR A 200 -37.97 -7.55 11.26
CA THR A 200 -36.88 -6.58 11.33
C THR A 200 -35.95 -6.66 10.13
N THR A 201 -35.18 -5.60 9.88
CA THR A 201 -34.22 -5.55 8.77
C THR A 201 -32.88 -5.03 9.26
N PRO A 202 -31.75 -5.55 8.72
CA PRO A 202 -30.44 -5.01 9.04
C PRO A 202 -30.33 -3.50 8.75
N PRO A 203 -29.66 -2.72 9.62
CA PRO A 203 -29.37 -1.32 9.36
C PRO A 203 -28.49 -1.19 8.10
N ARG A 204 -28.72 -0.11 7.35
CA ARG A 204 -27.97 0.24 6.16
C ARG A 204 -27.51 1.69 6.26
N ILE A 205 -26.28 1.96 5.84
CA ILE A 205 -25.75 3.32 5.77
C ILE A 205 -25.94 3.89 4.35
N PRO A 206 -26.12 5.21 4.22
CA PRO A 206 -26.13 5.85 2.91
C PRO A 206 -24.75 5.74 2.24
N PRO A 207 -24.68 5.78 0.89
CA PRO A 207 -23.41 5.87 0.19
C PRO A 207 -22.69 7.17 0.54
N GLY A 208 -21.38 7.10 0.71
CA GLY A 208 -20.55 8.27 0.89
C GLY A 208 -20.17 8.93 -0.43
N ARG A 209 -19.22 9.86 -0.36
CA ARG A 209 -18.72 10.61 -1.51
C ARG A 209 -17.20 10.76 -1.43
N ARG A 210 -16.50 10.28 -2.46
CA ARG A 210 -15.05 10.47 -2.59
C ARG A 210 -14.68 11.96 -2.61
N PRO A 211 -13.72 12.40 -1.78
CA PRO A 211 -13.16 13.75 -1.89
C PRO A 211 -12.31 13.88 -3.16
N ALA A 212 -12.26 15.07 -3.75
CA ALA A 212 -11.47 15.32 -4.96
C ALA A 212 -9.96 15.08 -4.74
N MET A 213 -9.49 15.32 -3.53
CA MET A 213 -8.12 15.09 -3.09
C MET A 213 -8.12 14.50 -1.68
N ARG A 214 -7.15 13.64 -1.38
CA ARG A 214 -6.98 12.98 -0.08
C ARG A 214 -5.50 12.94 0.31
N ARG A 215 -5.18 13.15 1.59
CA ARG A 215 -3.84 12.92 2.12
C ARG A 215 -3.70 11.42 2.47
N VAL A 216 -2.63 10.77 1.99
CA VAL A 216 -2.55 9.30 2.02
C VAL A 216 -1.85 8.74 3.25
N ARG A 217 -0.85 9.46 3.78
CA ARG A 217 -0.24 9.33 5.14
C ARG A 217 0.94 10.31 5.24
N HIS A 218 1.49 10.50 6.44
CA HIS A 218 2.76 11.22 6.60
C HIS A 218 3.94 10.25 6.45
N LEU A 219 4.54 10.19 5.26
CA LEU A 219 5.71 9.34 5.02
C LEU A 219 6.92 9.83 5.82
N SER A 220 7.71 8.89 6.36
CA SER A 220 9.09 9.24 6.71
C SER A 220 9.86 9.63 5.44
N HIS A 221 10.94 10.40 5.57
CA HIS A 221 11.76 10.83 4.42
C HIS A 221 12.16 9.64 3.52
N GLY A 222 12.67 8.56 4.11
CA GLY A 222 13.08 7.37 3.35
C GLY A 222 11.93 6.53 2.78
N GLU A 223 10.72 6.60 3.32
CA GLU A 223 9.55 6.00 2.67
C GLU A 223 9.08 6.84 1.48
N HIS A 224 9.21 8.17 1.58
CA HIS A 224 8.89 9.08 0.50
C HIS A 224 9.86 8.93 -0.67
N ASP A 225 11.16 8.85 -0.39
CA ASP A 225 12.17 8.57 -1.41
C ASP A 225 11.86 7.24 -2.12
N ARG A 226 11.58 6.16 -1.37
CA ARG A 226 11.20 4.85 -1.96
C ARG A 226 9.91 4.90 -2.77
N LEU A 227 8.92 5.71 -2.39
CA LEU A 227 7.71 5.92 -3.19
C LEU A 227 8.05 6.57 -4.54
N VAL A 228 8.92 7.58 -4.54
CA VAL A 228 9.39 8.23 -5.77
C VAL A 228 10.19 7.25 -6.62
N TRP A 229 11.12 6.48 -6.04
CA TRP A 229 11.91 5.48 -6.77
C TRP A 229 11.03 4.41 -7.40
N ALA A 230 10.02 3.91 -6.69
CA ALA A 230 9.06 2.97 -7.24
C ALA A 230 8.29 3.57 -8.44
N ALA A 231 7.96 4.87 -8.40
CA ALA A 231 7.34 5.54 -9.53
C ALA A 231 8.32 5.78 -10.69
N MET A 232 9.61 6.00 -10.43
CA MET A 232 10.66 6.09 -11.45
C MET A 232 10.88 4.76 -12.17
N HIS A 233 10.82 3.63 -11.47
CA HIS A 233 10.88 2.29 -12.08
C HIS A 233 9.71 2.02 -13.04
N ASP A 234 8.52 2.50 -12.68
CA ASP A 234 7.31 2.32 -13.49
C ASP A 234 7.18 3.38 -14.61
N ALA A 235 8.02 4.42 -14.62
CA ALA A 235 7.92 5.53 -15.55
C ALA A 235 8.62 5.27 -16.90
N ALA A 236 7.98 5.72 -17.98
CA ALA A 236 8.61 5.73 -19.29
C ALA A 236 9.51 6.97 -19.44
N GLU A 237 10.72 6.77 -19.97
CA GLU A 237 11.66 7.85 -20.29
C GLU A 237 11.07 8.74 -21.40
N LEU A 238 10.97 10.05 -21.16
CA LEU A 238 10.50 10.99 -22.18
C LEU A 238 11.54 11.15 -23.29
N ARG A 239 11.09 11.13 -24.55
CA ARG A 239 11.99 11.27 -25.71
C ARG A 239 12.52 12.70 -25.83
N ARG A 240 13.82 12.88 -25.57
CA ARG A 240 14.54 14.16 -25.68
C ARG A 240 15.50 14.16 -26.87
N PRO A 241 15.83 15.32 -27.45
CA PRO A 241 16.97 15.44 -28.36
C PRO A 241 18.25 14.98 -27.66
N ALA A 242 19.10 14.25 -28.38
CA ALA A 242 20.41 13.87 -27.87
C ALA A 242 21.27 15.14 -27.64
N PRO A 243 22.02 15.23 -26.53
CA PRO A 243 23.02 16.28 -26.36
C PRO A 243 24.06 16.24 -27.49
N PRO A 244 24.65 17.39 -27.87
CA PRO A 244 25.75 17.40 -28.83
C PRO A 244 26.97 16.66 -28.27
N ASP A 245 27.86 16.22 -29.15
CA ASP A 245 29.17 15.70 -28.73
C ASP A 245 29.99 16.85 -28.12
N THR A 246 30.37 16.69 -26.86
CA THR A 246 31.11 17.69 -26.08
C THR A 246 32.58 17.29 -25.89
N GLU A 247 33.44 18.26 -25.60
CA GLU A 247 34.84 17.99 -25.25
C GLU A 247 34.92 17.14 -23.97
N GLU A 248 34.04 17.43 -23.00
CA GLU A 248 33.89 16.72 -21.74
C GLU A 248 33.56 15.23 -21.93
N LEU A 249 32.71 14.91 -22.92
CA LEU A 249 32.44 13.52 -23.29
C LEU A 249 33.71 12.84 -23.83
N GLY A 250 34.45 13.55 -24.68
CA GLY A 250 35.74 13.10 -25.20
C GLY A 250 36.77 12.83 -24.11
N GLU A 251 36.84 13.69 -23.09
CA GLU A 251 37.73 13.51 -21.94
C GLU A 251 37.33 12.29 -21.10
N LEU A 252 36.04 12.12 -20.80
CA LEU A 252 35.54 10.96 -20.06
C LEU A 252 35.85 9.65 -20.79
N VAL A 253 35.55 9.58 -22.09
CA VAL A 253 35.81 8.40 -22.92
C VAL A 253 37.30 8.07 -22.98
N ARG A 254 38.17 9.08 -23.11
CA ARG A 254 39.63 8.88 -23.09
C ARG A 254 40.09 8.29 -21.77
N TRP A 255 39.64 8.87 -20.65
CA TRP A 255 39.96 8.38 -19.32
C TRP A 255 39.49 6.94 -19.08
N LEU A 256 38.28 6.59 -19.53
CA LEU A 256 37.74 5.23 -19.43
C LEU A 256 38.58 4.23 -20.22
N ARG A 257 38.97 4.56 -21.46
CA ARG A 257 39.82 3.70 -22.31
C ARG A 257 41.21 3.47 -21.70
N GLU A 258 41.83 4.52 -21.16
CA GLU A 258 43.11 4.42 -20.45
C GLU A 258 43.04 3.53 -19.20
N ARG A 259 41.83 3.29 -18.68
CA ARG A 259 41.54 2.44 -17.54
C ARG A 259 40.82 1.15 -17.90
N ALA A 260 40.77 0.78 -19.18
CA ALA A 260 40.23 -0.50 -19.60
C ALA A 260 40.96 -1.64 -18.87
N PRO A 261 40.26 -2.52 -18.13
CA PRO A 261 40.89 -3.55 -17.31
C PRO A 261 41.74 -4.54 -18.10
N ALA A 262 41.39 -4.79 -19.36
CA ALA A 262 42.15 -5.66 -20.27
C ALA A 262 43.15 -4.89 -21.16
N GLY A 263 43.21 -3.55 -21.07
CA GLY A 263 44.06 -2.71 -21.92
C GLY A 263 43.63 -2.63 -23.39
N ASP A 264 42.45 -3.15 -23.74
CA ASP A 264 41.89 -3.19 -25.11
C ASP A 264 40.92 -2.05 -25.40
N GLY A 265 40.85 -1.06 -24.51
CA GLY A 265 39.94 0.07 -24.59
C GLY A 265 38.48 -0.25 -24.24
N ARG A 266 38.15 -1.47 -23.80
CA ARG A 266 36.81 -1.80 -23.30
C ARG A 266 36.66 -1.44 -21.83
N CYS A 267 35.72 -0.56 -21.52
CA CYS A 267 35.46 -0.07 -20.18
C CYS A 267 33.99 0.36 -20.06
N SER A 268 33.37 0.02 -18.93
CA SER A 268 31.95 0.22 -18.62
C SER A 268 31.81 1.13 -17.41
N LEU A 269 31.08 2.22 -17.57
CA LEU A 269 30.73 3.15 -16.51
C LEU A 269 29.22 3.17 -16.34
N LEU A 270 28.75 2.85 -15.14
CA LEU A 270 27.39 3.16 -14.69
C LEU A 270 27.51 4.26 -13.63
N ALA A 271 26.90 5.42 -13.87
CA ALA A 271 26.92 6.52 -12.91
C ALA A 271 25.55 7.15 -12.69
N TYR A 272 25.35 7.60 -11.46
CA TYR A 272 24.25 8.43 -11.00
C TYR A 272 24.80 9.77 -10.51
N ALA A 273 24.15 10.87 -10.88
CA ALA A 273 24.51 12.20 -10.39
C ALA A 273 23.32 13.15 -10.34
N ASP A 274 23.24 13.93 -9.27
CA ASP A 274 22.33 15.06 -9.11
C ASP A 274 23.10 16.33 -8.72
N ALA A 275 22.41 17.32 -8.14
CA ALA A 275 23.01 18.55 -7.65
C ALA A 275 24.12 18.32 -6.59
N THR A 276 23.92 17.39 -5.65
CA THR A 276 24.76 17.23 -4.46
C THR A 276 25.44 15.85 -4.37
N SER A 277 24.82 14.81 -4.91
CA SER A 277 25.20 13.40 -4.80
C SER A 277 25.81 12.86 -6.10
N PHE A 278 26.68 11.86 -5.95
CA PHE A 278 27.28 11.08 -7.03
C PHE A 278 27.47 9.65 -6.56
N SER A 279 27.09 8.70 -7.40
CA SER A 279 27.33 7.27 -7.17
C SER A 279 27.74 6.60 -8.47
N SER A 280 28.46 5.49 -8.35
CA SER A 280 28.85 4.64 -9.48
C SER A 280 28.72 3.18 -9.11
N GLN A 281 28.24 2.37 -10.05
CA GLN A 281 28.13 0.92 -9.91
C GLN A 281 29.07 0.21 -10.89
N PRO A 282 29.56 -0.99 -10.56
CA PRO A 282 30.38 -1.77 -11.49
C PRO A 282 29.53 -2.21 -12.69
N GLY A 283 30.01 -1.93 -13.91
CA GLY A 283 29.51 -2.53 -15.14
C GLY A 283 30.27 -3.81 -15.49
N ASP A 284 30.14 -4.30 -16.73
CA ASP A 284 30.79 -5.53 -17.20
C ASP A 284 32.33 -5.41 -17.23
N HIS A 285 32.85 -4.22 -17.53
CA HIS A 285 34.27 -3.92 -17.60
C HIS A 285 34.62 -2.67 -16.78
N PRO A 286 34.58 -2.70 -15.44
CA PRO A 286 34.75 -1.49 -14.64
C PRO A 286 36.17 -0.90 -14.76
N PRO A 287 36.34 0.43 -14.61
CA PRO A 287 37.65 1.08 -14.69
C PRO A 287 38.66 0.46 -13.72
N ALA A 288 39.86 0.14 -14.20
CA ALA A 288 40.89 -0.47 -13.39
C ALA A 288 41.43 0.48 -12.30
N SER A 289 41.57 -0.06 -11.10
CA SER A 289 42.34 0.54 -10.01
C SER A 289 43.84 0.38 -10.29
N ARG A 290 44.64 1.43 -10.05
CA ARG A 290 46.10 1.38 -10.20
C ARG A 290 46.77 1.28 -8.83
N PRO A 291 47.69 0.32 -8.58
CA PRO A 291 48.28 0.10 -7.26
C PRO A 291 49.03 1.30 -6.65
N ALA A 292 49.58 2.17 -7.50
CA ALA A 292 50.34 3.36 -7.08
C ALA A 292 49.46 4.61 -6.89
N GLU A 293 48.15 4.50 -7.09
CA GLU A 293 47.23 5.63 -7.00
C GLU A 293 46.72 5.83 -5.57
N GLU A 294 46.60 7.08 -5.14
CA GLU A 294 46.03 7.43 -3.84
C GLU A 294 44.61 6.85 -3.71
N ARG A 295 44.27 6.38 -2.50
CA ARG A 295 42.92 5.89 -2.18
C ARG A 295 41.88 6.94 -2.60
N TYR A 296 40.90 6.53 -3.40
CA TYR A 296 39.84 7.38 -3.97
C TYR A 296 40.24 8.39 -5.05
N ALA A 297 41.51 8.51 -5.47
CA ALA A 297 41.85 9.47 -6.54
C ALA A 297 41.13 9.15 -7.86
N ALA A 298 41.03 7.87 -8.23
CA ALA A 298 40.27 7.43 -9.41
C ALA A 298 38.78 7.83 -9.32
N PHE A 299 38.18 7.64 -8.14
CA PHE A 299 36.78 7.98 -7.89
C PHE A 299 36.54 9.49 -7.91
N ARG A 300 37.44 10.29 -7.32
CA ARG A 300 37.38 11.77 -7.38
C ARG A 300 37.46 12.24 -8.83
N ARG A 301 38.42 11.73 -9.60
CA ARG A 301 38.58 12.10 -11.01
C ARG A 301 37.37 11.69 -11.85
N LEU A 302 36.82 10.50 -11.62
CA LEU A 302 35.59 10.06 -12.27
C LEU A 302 34.42 11.01 -11.95
N THR A 303 34.26 11.36 -10.68
CA THR A 303 33.21 12.30 -10.22
C THR A 303 33.34 13.65 -10.93
N GLU A 304 34.57 14.19 -11.03
CA GLU A 304 34.84 15.46 -11.73
C GLU A 304 34.45 15.39 -13.20
N LEU A 305 34.89 14.34 -13.92
CA LEU A 305 34.62 14.15 -15.35
C LEU A 305 33.12 14.01 -15.62
N VAL A 306 32.44 13.18 -14.83
CA VAL A 306 30.99 12.96 -14.99
C VAL A 306 30.20 14.22 -14.66
N ARG A 307 30.57 14.97 -13.62
CA ARG A 307 29.92 16.26 -13.30
C ARG A 307 30.22 17.34 -14.35
N ALA A 308 31.41 17.35 -14.94
CA ALA A 308 31.73 18.27 -16.04
C ALA A 308 30.85 17.99 -17.26
N LEU A 309 30.77 16.72 -17.68
CA LEU A 309 29.88 16.26 -18.74
C LEU A 309 28.42 16.65 -18.46
N ARG A 310 27.92 16.36 -17.25
CA ARG A 310 26.55 16.67 -16.84
C ARG A 310 26.22 18.16 -16.95
N ARG A 311 27.17 19.04 -16.64
CA ARG A 311 27.00 20.49 -16.77
C ARG A 311 27.03 20.93 -18.23
N ALA A 312 27.96 20.40 -19.02
CA ALA A 312 28.08 20.71 -20.45
C ALA A 312 26.83 20.31 -21.25
N GLU A 313 26.18 19.22 -20.86
CA GLU A 313 24.96 18.70 -21.49
C GLU A 313 23.65 19.23 -20.91
N SER A 314 23.72 20.18 -19.96
CA SER A 314 22.54 20.77 -19.32
C SER A 314 21.77 21.62 -20.32
N ASP A 315 20.47 21.34 -20.52
CA ASP A 315 19.57 22.18 -21.33
C ASP A 315 18.52 22.87 -20.44
N PRO A 316 18.31 24.20 -20.53
CA PRO A 316 17.34 24.92 -19.69
C PRO A 316 15.88 24.50 -19.92
N ARG A 317 15.58 23.77 -21.00
CA ARG A 317 14.22 23.28 -21.29
C ARG A 317 13.99 21.88 -20.73
N TYR A 318 14.97 20.99 -20.90
CA TYR A 318 14.82 19.55 -20.65
C TYR A 318 15.49 19.08 -19.35
N GLY A 319 16.34 19.93 -18.77
CA GLY A 319 17.12 19.62 -17.58
C GLY A 319 18.38 18.84 -17.87
N ARG A 320 18.92 18.20 -16.83
CA ARG A 320 20.10 17.33 -16.86
C ARG A 320 19.66 15.89 -16.69
N TRP A 321 20.45 14.96 -17.20
CA TRP A 321 20.23 13.54 -16.94
C TRP A 321 20.54 13.21 -15.47
N LEU A 322 19.93 12.14 -14.96
CA LEU A 322 20.13 11.60 -13.61
C LEU A 322 21.08 10.41 -13.64
N PHE A 323 20.92 9.53 -14.62
CA PHE A 323 21.75 8.34 -14.82
C PHE A 323 22.45 8.40 -16.18
N VAL A 324 23.69 7.89 -16.21
CA VAL A 324 24.45 7.71 -17.44
C VAL A 324 25.14 6.36 -17.45
N ARG A 325 25.06 5.67 -18.60
CA ARG A 325 25.86 4.49 -18.91
C ARG A 325 26.79 4.81 -20.07
N VAL A 326 28.07 4.53 -19.92
CA VAL A 326 29.07 4.69 -20.99
C VAL A 326 29.80 3.37 -21.20
N GLU A 327 29.73 2.86 -22.41
CA GLU A 327 30.49 1.69 -22.85
C GLU A 327 31.53 2.13 -23.88
N THR A 328 32.79 1.79 -23.64
CA THR A 328 33.88 2.15 -24.55
C THR A 328 34.43 0.91 -25.25
N THR A 329 34.99 1.13 -26.44
CA THR A 329 35.85 0.18 -27.14
C THR A 329 37.10 0.90 -27.64
N ALA A 330 38.06 0.18 -28.24
CA ALA A 330 39.22 0.78 -28.89
C ALA A 330 38.83 1.81 -29.99
N ALA A 331 37.74 1.59 -30.72
CA ALA A 331 37.37 2.39 -31.89
C ALA A 331 36.19 3.35 -31.66
N GLY A 332 35.37 3.11 -30.64
CA GLY A 332 34.12 3.85 -30.44
C GLY A 332 33.68 3.89 -28.98
N HIS A 333 32.51 4.48 -28.76
CA HIS A 333 31.81 4.46 -27.48
C HIS A 333 30.30 4.50 -27.72
N GLU A 334 29.55 3.97 -26.78
CA GLU A 334 28.11 4.09 -26.68
C GLU A 334 27.79 4.79 -25.37
N ILE A 335 26.78 5.66 -25.39
CA ILE A 335 26.35 6.40 -24.22
C ILE A 335 24.83 6.43 -24.14
N GLU A 336 24.30 6.07 -22.98
CA GLU A 336 22.88 6.09 -22.67
C GLU A 336 22.64 7.02 -21.48
N ARG A 337 21.58 7.83 -21.55
CA ARG A 337 21.21 8.82 -20.54
C ARG A 337 19.76 8.62 -20.15
N CYS A 338 19.47 8.65 -18.85
CA CYS A 338 18.11 8.63 -18.33
C CYS A 338 17.88 9.88 -17.48
N TYR A 339 16.80 10.60 -17.77
CA TYR A 339 16.42 11.83 -17.10
C TYR A 339 15.24 11.63 -16.14
N ASP A 340 14.42 10.60 -16.38
CA ASP A 340 13.14 10.41 -15.71
C ASP A 340 12.99 9.04 -15.07
N SER A 341 13.39 7.99 -15.79
CA SER A 341 13.17 6.61 -15.36
C SER A 341 14.34 6.05 -14.57
N TRP A 342 14.06 5.07 -13.72
CA TRP A 342 15.09 4.21 -13.14
C TRP A 342 15.52 3.18 -14.19
N PRO A 343 16.77 3.23 -14.70
CA PRO A 343 17.16 2.34 -15.79
C PRO A 343 17.33 0.90 -15.32
N ALA A 344 16.94 -0.06 -16.16
CA ALA A 344 17.03 -1.50 -15.85
C ALA A 344 18.47 -2.00 -15.61
N TRP A 345 19.48 -1.26 -16.10
CA TRP A 345 20.89 -1.56 -15.89
C TRP A 345 21.45 -1.00 -14.58
N TRP A 346 20.70 -0.19 -13.83
CA TRP A 346 21.10 0.33 -12.54
C TRP A 346 20.45 -0.46 -11.41
N HIS A 347 21.27 -1.07 -10.54
CA HIS A 347 20.78 -1.86 -9.42
C HIS A 347 20.15 -0.97 -8.36
N ASP A 348 18.91 -1.27 -7.99
CA ASP A 348 18.22 -0.69 -6.84
C ASP A 348 18.45 -1.56 -5.60
N ASP A 349 19.21 -1.04 -4.64
CA ASP A 349 19.46 -1.68 -3.35
C ASP A 349 18.40 -1.32 -2.29
N GLY A 350 17.45 -0.44 -2.62
CA GLY A 350 16.42 0.07 -1.72
C GLY A 350 16.94 1.01 -0.62
N VAL A 351 18.22 1.36 -0.66
CA VAL A 351 18.92 2.15 0.37
C VAL A 351 19.44 3.47 -0.20
N SER A 352 19.92 3.47 -1.44
CA SER A 352 20.56 4.62 -2.07
C SER A 352 20.00 4.87 -3.47
N GLY A 353 19.78 6.14 -3.79
CA GLY A 353 19.21 6.53 -5.06
C GLY A 353 19.06 8.05 -5.16
N PRO A 354 18.29 8.53 -6.15
CA PRO A 354 18.02 9.94 -6.29
C PRO A 354 17.14 10.47 -5.18
N TRP A 355 17.68 11.37 -4.35
CA TRP A 355 16.96 11.91 -3.19
C TRP A 355 15.90 12.92 -3.63
N ARG A 356 14.75 12.91 -2.96
CA ARG A 356 13.62 13.78 -3.32
C ARG A 356 13.99 15.26 -3.36
N THR A 357 14.84 15.73 -2.44
CA THR A 357 15.28 17.13 -2.39
C THR A 357 16.06 17.53 -3.63
N ASP A 358 16.97 16.68 -4.11
CA ASP A 358 17.74 16.94 -5.33
C ASP A 358 16.86 16.78 -6.57
N LEU A 359 15.97 15.78 -6.60
CA LEU A 359 15.00 15.59 -7.68
C LEU A 359 14.06 16.79 -7.84
N GLN A 360 13.64 17.42 -6.74
CA GLN A 360 12.79 18.62 -6.77
C GLN A 360 13.52 19.76 -7.50
N GLU A 361 14.76 20.06 -7.14
CA GLU A 361 15.58 21.07 -7.81
C GLU A 361 15.75 20.75 -9.30
N GLU A 362 16.09 19.49 -9.62
CA GLU A 362 16.30 19.04 -11.00
C GLU A 362 15.04 19.09 -11.86
N THR A 363 13.86 18.96 -11.25
CA THR A 363 12.58 18.98 -11.94
C THR A 363 12.03 20.40 -12.07
N ASP A 364 12.21 21.25 -11.05
CA ASP A 364 11.79 22.64 -11.08
C ASP A 364 12.52 23.45 -12.14
N ALA A 365 13.79 23.10 -12.40
CA ALA A 365 14.59 23.69 -13.48
C ALA A 365 14.09 23.32 -14.89
N ARG A 366 13.17 22.36 -15.03
CA ARG A 366 12.65 21.91 -16.34
C ARG A 366 11.38 22.66 -16.71
N HIS A 367 11.19 22.87 -18.00
CA HIS A 367 9.92 23.32 -18.55
C HIS A 367 8.84 22.24 -18.33
N ASP A 368 7.61 22.63 -17.99
CA ASP A 368 6.51 21.76 -17.56
C ASP A 368 6.30 20.50 -18.42
N ARG A 369 6.34 20.62 -19.75
CA ARG A 369 6.15 19.49 -20.68
C ARG A 369 7.24 18.38 -20.58
N TRP A 370 8.34 18.64 -19.87
CA TRP A 370 9.46 17.71 -19.66
C TRP A 370 9.59 17.25 -18.21
N ARG A 371 8.62 17.62 -17.38
CA ARG A 371 8.50 17.10 -16.03
C ARG A 371 7.87 15.71 -16.12
N PRO A 372 8.51 14.68 -15.53
CA PRO A 372 7.97 13.33 -15.58
C PRO A 372 6.66 13.19 -14.80
N SER A 373 5.89 12.13 -15.08
CA SER A 373 4.59 11.92 -14.44
C SER A 373 4.67 11.71 -12.93
N TRP A 374 5.84 11.37 -12.40
CA TRP A 374 6.08 11.24 -10.96
C TRP A 374 6.42 12.57 -10.28
N THR A 375 6.62 13.68 -10.99
CA THR A 375 6.92 14.99 -10.39
C THR A 375 5.99 15.42 -9.26
N PRO A 376 4.65 15.21 -9.34
CA PRO A 376 3.78 15.53 -8.22
C PRO A 376 4.20 14.84 -6.92
N LEU A 377 4.79 13.64 -6.96
CA LEU A 377 5.28 12.92 -5.77
C LEU A 377 6.42 13.62 -5.04
N LEU A 378 7.06 14.65 -5.61
CA LEU A 378 8.17 15.34 -4.97
C LEU A 378 7.71 16.34 -3.91
N ASP A 379 6.49 16.86 -4.04
CA ASP A 379 5.93 17.79 -3.08
C ASP A 379 5.78 17.09 -1.71
N PRO A 380 6.33 17.67 -0.62
CA PRO A 380 6.24 17.08 0.72
C PRO A 380 4.79 16.89 1.20
N GLU A 381 3.83 17.62 0.65
CA GLU A 381 2.40 17.47 0.89
C GLU A 381 1.74 16.44 -0.05
N ILE A 382 2.34 16.18 -1.22
CA ILE A 382 1.90 15.20 -2.22
C ILE A 382 2.73 13.92 -2.05
N ALA A 383 2.49 13.22 -0.95
CA ALA A 383 2.81 11.80 -0.86
C ALA A 383 1.85 10.93 -1.72
N TYR A 384 1.51 11.35 -2.96
CA TYR A 384 0.45 10.71 -3.74
C TYR A 384 0.74 10.45 -5.23
N ARG A 385 0.52 9.18 -5.62
CA ARG A 385 0.50 8.70 -7.00
C ARG A 385 -0.67 9.34 -7.75
N PRO A 386 -0.49 9.96 -8.92
CA PRO A 386 -1.62 10.46 -9.71
C PRO A 386 -2.60 9.33 -10.03
N THR A 387 -3.90 9.62 -9.91
CA THR A 387 -4.98 8.72 -10.35
C THR A 387 -4.90 8.60 -11.86
N SER A 388 -4.60 7.40 -12.35
CA SER A 388 -4.86 7.04 -13.74
C SER A 388 -6.36 6.84 -13.95
#